data_AF-A0AAW4BL86-F1
#
_entry.id   AF-A0AAW4BL86-F1
#
_cell.length_a   1.000
_cell.length_b   1.000
_cell.length_c   1.000
_cell.angle_alpha   90.00
_cell.angle_beta   90.00
_cell.angle_gamma   90.00
#
_symmetry.space_group_name_H-M   'P 1'
#
loop_
_entity.id
_entity.type
_entity.pdbx_description
1 polymer ?
#
loop_
_entity_poly.entity_id
_entity_poly.type
_entity_poly.pdbx_seq_one_letter_code
_entity_poly.pdbx_strand_id
1 'polypeptide(L)'
;SYHVAEKNIQRSLDKNRDVLIIFVYQRPELAWEFVNAREKVEGRKILPEHFVEQFFGSQLVIELLKEKFGKKIQVDLLLKDNDGSTRTYHSNVSSLKPYLKPNYTVEEVNKIVGI
;
A
#
# COMPACT_ATOMS: atom_id res chain seq x y z
N SER A 1 4.35 9.39 -3.36
CA SER A 1 4.12 9.55 -4.81
C SER A 1 5.14 8.74 -5.61
N TYR A 2 4.79 8.33 -6.84
CA TYR A 2 5.63 7.48 -7.71
C TYR A 2 7.04 8.05 -7.92
N HIS A 3 7.15 9.30 -8.41
CA HIS A 3 8.43 9.91 -8.77
C HIS A 3 9.45 9.96 -7.62
N VAL A 4 9.01 10.17 -6.39
CA VAL A 4 9.90 10.17 -5.22
C VAL A 4 10.42 8.77 -4.93
N ALA A 5 9.54 7.76 -4.96
CA ALA A 5 9.92 6.37 -4.76
C ALA A 5 10.89 5.91 -5.86
N GLU A 6 10.57 6.19 -7.12
CA GLU A 6 11.38 5.91 -8.30
C GLU A 6 12.79 6.50 -8.17
N LYS A 7 12.90 7.80 -7.85
CA LYS A 7 14.20 8.47 -7.65
C LYS A 7 15.01 7.82 -6.53
N ASN A 8 14.36 7.47 -5.42
CA ASN A 8 15.05 6.85 -4.29
C ASN A 8 15.55 5.44 -4.61
N ILE A 9 14.75 4.65 -5.32
CA ILE A 9 15.10 3.31 -5.78
C ILE A 9 16.27 3.38 -6.76
N GLN A 10 16.17 4.22 -7.79
CA GLN A 10 17.23 4.40 -8.78
C GLN A 10 18.55 4.76 -8.09
N ARG A 11 18.53 5.75 -7.19
CA ARG A 11 19.72 6.15 -6.42
C ARG A 11 20.35 5.03 -5.61
N SER A 12 19.54 4.10 -5.06
CA SER A 12 20.04 2.95 -4.32
C SER A 12 20.68 1.91 -5.25
N LEU A 13 20.04 1.63 -6.37
CA LEU A 13 20.53 0.69 -7.38
C LEU A 13 21.84 1.19 -8.01
N ASP A 14 21.98 2.49 -8.27
CA ASP A 14 23.22 3.10 -8.78
C ASP A 14 24.42 2.92 -7.83
N LYS A 15 24.15 2.61 -6.55
CA LYS A 15 25.15 2.32 -5.52
C LYS A 15 25.29 0.82 -5.25
N ASN A 16 24.79 -0.04 -6.13
CA ASN A 16 24.80 -1.50 -5.99
C ASN A 16 24.19 -1.98 -4.66
N ARG A 17 23.11 -1.33 -4.20
CA ARG A 17 22.38 -1.73 -3.00
C ARG A 17 21.12 -2.49 -3.40
N ASP A 18 20.81 -3.53 -2.64
CA ASP A 18 19.52 -4.20 -2.75
C ASP A 18 18.39 -3.29 -2.28
N VAL A 19 17.24 -3.43 -2.92
CA VAL A 19 16.03 -2.66 -2.62
C VAL A 19 14.90 -3.63 -2.29
N LEU A 20 14.50 -3.62 -1.02
CA LEU A 20 13.32 -4.32 -0.53
C LEU A 20 12.20 -3.31 -0.24
N ILE A 21 11.02 -3.57 -0.79
CA ILE A 21 9.79 -2.87 -0.48
C ILE A 21 8.88 -3.85 0.27
N ILE A 22 8.41 -3.46 1.45
CA ILE A 22 7.39 -4.20 2.19
C ILE A 22 6.07 -3.45 1.98
N PHE A 23 5.17 -4.03 1.20
CA PHE A 23 3.83 -3.50 0.99
C PHE A 23 2.88 -4.13 2.00
N VAL A 24 2.34 -3.31 2.90
CA VAL A 24 1.35 -3.76 3.88
C VAL A 24 -0.04 -3.41 3.36
N TYR A 25 -0.86 -4.43 3.15
CA TYR A 25 -2.25 -4.26 2.74
C TYR A 25 -3.19 -4.61 3.88
N GLN A 26 -4.21 -3.77 4.06
CA GLN A 26 -5.37 -4.02 4.90
C GLN A 26 -6.62 -3.66 4.13
N ARG A 27 -7.73 -4.34 4.43
CA ARG A 27 -9.03 -3.96 3.88
C ARG A 27 -9.37 -2.50 4.27
N PRO A 28 -9.99 -1.72 3.37
CA PRO A 28 -10.22 -0.28 3.55
C PRO A 28 -11.04 0.05 4.80
N GLU A 29 -12.00 -0.80 5.20
CA GLU A 29 -12.78 -0.64 6.43
C GLU A 29 -11.86 -0.62 7.66
N LEU A 30 -10.99 -1.62 7.76
CA LEU A 30 -10.05 -1.78 8.86
C LEU A 30 -8.94 -0.71 8.83
N ALA A 31 -8.47 -0.35 7.64
CA ALA A 31 -7.49 0.72 7.47
C ALA A 31 -8.09 2.08 7.87
N TRP A 32 -9.36 2.35 7.54
CA TRP A 32 -10.05 3.58 7.91
C TRP A 32 -10.34 3.65 9.41
N GLU A 33 -10.78 2.55 10.03
CA GLU A 33 -10.91 2.45 11.48
C GLU A 33 -9.59 2.80 12.20
N PHE A 34 -8.47 2.29 11.69
CA PHE A 34 -7.15 2.59 12.24
C PHE A 34 -6.76 4.07 12.11
N VAL A 35 -7.07 4.68 10.96
CA VAL A 35 -6.86 6.13 10.74
C VAL A 35 -7.68 6.95 11.73
N ASN A 36 -8.98 6.65 11.89
CA ASN A 36 -9.86 7.34 12.82
C ASN A 36 -9.42 7.17 14.29
N ALA A 37 -8.97 5.98 14.67
CA ALA A 37 -8.46 5.72 16.01
C ALA A 37 -7.19 6.55 16.28
N ARG A 38 -6.28 6.65 15.30
CA ARG A 38 -5.06 7.46 15.42
C ARG A 38 -5.33 8.95 15.44
N GLU A 39 -6.32 9.45 14.72
CA GLU A 39 -6.71 10.86 14.83
C GLU A 39 -7.12 11.22 16.26
N LYS A 40 -7.91 10.35 16.92
CA LYS A 40 -8.34 10.56 18.31
C LYS A 40 -7.18 10.57 19.32
N VAL A 41 -6.14 9.77 19.07
CA VAL A 41 -5.01 9.60 20.01
C VAL A 41 -3.86 10.56 19.70
N GLU A 42 -3.53 10.77 18.43
CA GLU A 42 -2.35 11.50 17.96
C GLU A 42 -2.68 12.89 17.36
N GLY A 43 -3.95 13.21 17.12
CA GLY A 43 -4.38 14.47 16.49
C GLY A 43 -4.05 14.60 15.00
N ARG A 44 -3.59 13.52 14.36
CA ARG A 44 -3.20 13.51 12.94
C ARG A 44 -4.41 13.19 12.06
N LYS A 45 -5.11 14.25 11.65
CA LYS A 45 -6.25 14.14 10.74
C LYS A 45 -5.81 13.78 9.31
N ILE A 46 -6.46 12.77 8.74
CA ILE A 46 -6.40 12.46 7.32
C ILE A 46 -7.80 12.72 6.74
N LEU A 47 -7.87 13.49 5.67
CA LEU A 47 -9.15 13.73 4.99
C LEU A 47 -9.62 12.45 4.27
N PRO A 48 -10.92 12.14 4.25
CA PRO A 48 -11.48 10.98 3.54
C PRO A 48 -10.99 10.85 2.09
N GLU A 49 -10.95 11.96 1.36
CA GLU A 49 -10.50 12.03 -0.03
C GLU A 49 -9.03 11.63 -0.15
N HIS A 50 -8.18 12.15 0.75
CA HIS A 50 -6.76 11.78 0.79
C HIS A 50 -6.58 10.31 1.14
N PHE A 51 -7.42 9.72 2.00
CA PHE A 51 -7.35 8.29 2.27
C PHE A 51 -7.64 7.48 1.01
N VAL A 52 -8.71 7.80 0.28
CA VAL A 52 -9.10 7.10 -0.95
C VAL A 52 -7.98 7.20 -1.99
N GLU A 53 -7.45 8.40 -2.20
CA GLU A 53 -6.32 8.63 -3.11
C GLU A 53 -5.08 7.81 -2.74
N GLN A 54 -4.70 7.78 -1.45
CA GLN A 54 -3.53 7.01 -1.01
C GLN A 54 -3.79 5.49 -1.04
N PHE A 55 -5.01 5.05 -0.76
CA PHE A 55 -5.39 3.63 -0.76
C PHE A 55 -5.15 3.01 -2.13
N PHE A 56 -5.67 3.62 -3.20
CA PHE A 56 -5.44 3.15 -4.57
C PHE A 56 -4.08 3.58 -5.13
N GLY A 57 -3.66 4.80 -4.84
CA GLY A 57 -2.41 5.36 -5.37
C GLY A 57 -1.18 4.56 -4.93
N SER A 58 -1.16 4.08 -3.68
CA SER A 58 -0.06 3.24 -3.19
C SER A 58 0.04 1.91 -3.94
N GLN A 59 -1.09 1.26 -4.25
CA GLN A 59 -1.15 0.02 -5.02
C GLN A 59 -0.61 0.26 -6.44
N LEU A 60 -1.09 1.31 -7.11
CA LEU A 60 -0.63 1.69 -8.45
C LEU A 60 0.87 1.98 -8.49
N VAL A 61 1.42 2.67 -7.48
CA VAL A 61 2.85 2.94 -7.39
C VAL A 61 3.67 1.65 -7.38
N ILE A 62 3.24 0.63 -6.63
CA ILE A 62 3.95 -0.66 -6.61
C ILE A 62 3.93 -1.34 -7.97
N GLU A 63 2.77 -1.35 -8.66
CA GLU A 63 2.66 -1.93 -10.00
C GLU A 63 3.63 -1.24 -10.98
N LEU A 64 3.65 0.10 -11.00
CA LEU A 64 4.55 0.88 -11.87
C LEU A 64 6.02 0.66 -11.52
N LEU A 65 6.37 0.55 -10.24
CA LEU A 65 7.74 0.27 -9.81
C LEU A 65 8.18 -1.15 -10.20
N LYS A 66 7.30 -2.15 -10.08
CA LYS A 66 7.59 -3.52 -10.53
C LYS A 66 7.70 -3.61 -12.04
N GLU A 67 6.88 -2.88 -12.78
CA GLU A 67 7.00 -2.78 -14.24
C GLU A 67 8.36 -2.17 -14.63
N LYS A 68 8.75 -1.04 -14.01
CA LYS A 68 9.98 -0.34 -14.34
C LYS A 68 11.26 -1.09 -13.94
N PHE A 69 11.33 -1.58 -12.71
CA PHE A 69 12.56 -2.14 -12.14
C PHE A 69 12.62 -3.66 -12.18
N GLY A 70 11.48 -4.34 -12.36
CA GLY A 70 11.39 -5.78 -12.51
C GLY A 70 12.06 -6.53 -11.36
N LYS A 71 13.06 -7.35 -11.71
CA LYS A 71 13.84 -8.16 -10.76
C LYS A 71 14.88 -7.38 -9.96
N LYS A 72 15.12 -6.10 -10.27
CA LYS A 72 16.08 -5.25 -9.52
C LYS A 72 15.55 -4.80 -8.16
N ILE A 73 14.24 -4.96 -7.92
CA ILE A 73 13.62 -4.68 -6.63
C ILE A 73 12.87 -5.91 -6.13
N GLN A 74 12.88 -6.13 -4.83
CA GLN A 74 12.02 -7.10 -4.16
C GLN A 74 10.79 -6.39 -3.61
N VAL A 75 9.61 -6.97 -3.81
CA VAL A 75 8.37 -6.49 -3.21
C VAL A 75 7.75 -7.63 -2.43
N ASP A 76 7.78 -7.50 -1.11
CA ASP A 76 7.11 -8.44 -0.23
C ASP A 76 5.75 -7.88 0.15
N LEU A 77 4.72 -8.72 0.07
CA LEU A 77 3.35 -8.36 0.40
C LEU A 77 2.97 -8.96 1.75
N LEU A 78 2.55 -8.10 2.67
CA LEU A 78 1.99 -8.48 3.96
C LEU A 78 0.50 -8.14 3.98
N LEU A 79 -0.35 -9.17 4.02
CA LEU A 79 -1.80 -9.02 4.22
C LEU A 79 -2.07 -9.06 5.73
N LYS A 80 -2.73 -8.03 6.26
CA LYS A 80 -3.04 -7.91 7.69
C LYS A 80 -4.52 -7.63 7.92
N ASP A 81 -5.21 -8.59 8.52
CA ASP A 81 -6.48 -8.36 9.21
C ASP A 81 -6.22 -8.00 10.69
N ASN A 82 -7.03 -7.10 11.25
CA ASN A 82 -6.83 -6.55 12.61
C ASN A 82 -7.33 -7.48 13.74
N ASP A 83 -7.86 -8.66 13.41
CA ASP A 83 -8.27 -9.67 14.40
C ASP A 83 -7.09 -10.50 14.95
N GLY A 84 -5.88 -10.28 14.41
CA GLY A 84 -4.66 -11.00 14.81
C GLY A 84 -4.60 -12.45 14.32
N SER A 85 -5.61 -12.92 13.57
CA SER A 85 -5.73 -14.32 13.15
C SER A 85 -4.97 -14.62 11.85
N THR A 86 -4.85 -13.63 10.96
CA THR A 86 -4.36 -13.86 9.60
C THR A 86 -3.29 -12.83 9.23
N ARG A 87 -2.03 -13.30 9.19
CA ARG A 87 -0.90 -12.62 8.56
C ARG A 87 -0.41 -13.46 7.41
N THR A 88 -0.90 -13.18 6.22
CA THR A 88 -0.42 -13.85 5.01
C THR A 88 0.76 -13.05 4.46
N TYR A 89 1.85 -13.75 4.20
CA TYR A 89 3.07 -13.18 3.64
C TYR A 89 3.35 -13.78 2.27
N HIS A 90 3.64 -12.93 1.30
CA HIS A 90 4.08 -13.33 -0.03
C HIS A 90 5.40 -12.64 -0.37
N SER A 91 6.43 -13.45 -0.62
CA SER A 91 7.77 -12.96 -0.97
C SER A 91 7.85 -12.59 -2.45
N ASN A 92 8.51 -11.46 -2.73
CA ASN A 92 8.87 -10.97 -4.07
C ASN A 92 7.76 -11.09 -5.13
N VAL A 93 6.55 -10.64 -4.80
CA VAL A 93 5.40 -10.70 -5.71
C VAL A 93 5.66 -9.87 -6.97
N SER A 94 5.22 -10.37 -8.13
CA SER A 94 5.33 -9.64 -9.40
C SER A 94 4.23 -8.60 -9.59
N SER A 95 3.08 -8.80 -8.94
CA SER A 95 1.92 -7.89 -8.94
C SER A 95 1.12 -8.11 -7.66
N LEU A 96 0.46 -7.06 -7.17
CA LEU A 96 -0.45 -7.10 -6.04
C LEU A 96 -1.82 -7.67 -6.42
N LYS A 97 -2.25 -7.48 -7.68
CA LYS A 97 -3.62 -7.77 -8.16
C LYS A 97 -4.16 -9.17 -7.82
N PRO A 98 -3.38 -10.26 -7.85
CA PRO A 98 -3.89 -11.58 -7.50
C PRO A 98 -4.28 -11.71 -6.02
N TYR A 99 -3.67 -10.90 -5.16
CA TYR A 99 -3.77 -11.02 -3.70
C TYR A 99 -4.77 -10.04 -3.08
N LEU A 100 -5.04 -8.90 -3.73
CA LEU A 100 -5.95 -7.89 -3.22
C LEU A 100 -7.39 -8.32 -3.50
N LYS A 101 -7.98 -9.08 -2.58
CA LYS A 101 -9.38 -9.54 -2.65
C LYS A 101 -10.17 -9.13 -1.40
N PRO A 102 -11.42 -8.66 -1.56
CA PRO A 102 -12.08 -8.30 -2.82
C PRO A 102 -11.39 -7.11 -3.52
N ASN A 103 -11.65 -6.95 -4.81
CA ASN A 103 -11.20 -5.75 -5.54
C ASN A 103 -12.16 -4.62 -5.21
N TYR A 104 -11.71 -3.62 -4.46
CA TYR A 104 -12.54 -2.46 -4.13
C TYR A 104 -12.59 -1.47 -5.29
N THR A 105 -13.76 -0.86 -5.53
CA THR A 105 -13.90 0.32 -6.40
C THR A 105 -13.75 1.62 -5.60
N VAL A 106 -13.53 2.73 -6.29
CA VAL A 106 -13.46 4.05 -5.65
C VAL A 106 -14.76 4.38 -4.93
N GLU A 107 -15.91 4.03 -5.53
CA GLU A 107 -17.23 4.25 -4.95
C GLU A 107 -17.45 3.45 -3.67
N GLU A 108 -16.95 2.22 -3.61
CA GLU A 108 -17.02 1.39 -2.40
C GLU A 108 -16.17 1.99 -1.27
N VAL A 109 -14.94 2.42 -1.58
CA VAL A 109 -14.07 3.05 -0.57
C VAL A 109 -14.61 4.40 -0.12
N ASN A 110 -15.19 5.20 -1.02
CA ASN A 110 -15.87 6.45 -0.68
C ASN A 110 -16.99 6.23 0.35
N LYS A 111 -17.84 5.21 0.13
CA LYS A 111 -18.88 4.83 1.11
C LYS A 111 -18.30 4.44 2.47
N ILE A 112 -17.17 3.72 2.49
CA ILE A 112 -16.48 3.32 3.72
C ILE A 112 -15.98 4.54 4.51
N VAL A 113 -15.46 5.55 3.80
CA VAL A 113 -14.94 6.76 4.44
C VAL A 113 -16.00 7.85 4.67
N GLY A 114 -17.21 7.66 4.16
CA GLY A 114 -18.37 8.52 4.39
C GLY A 114 -18.50 9.71 3.44
N ILE A 115 -17.98 9.60 2.21
CA ILE A 115 -18.12 10.61 1.14
C ILE A 115 -18.74 10.03 -0.13
#